data_AF-A0A395J5B0-F1
#
_entry.id   AF-A0A395J5B0-F1
#
_cell.length_a   1.000
_cell.length_b   1.000
_cell.length_c   1.000
_cell.angle_alpha   90.00
_cell.angle_beta   90.00
_cell.angle_gamma   90.00
#
_symmetry.space_group_name_H-M   'P 1'
#
loop_
_entity.id
_entity.type
_entity.pdbx_description
1 polymer ?
#
loop_
_entity_poly.entity_id
_entity_poly.type
_entity_poly.pdbx_seq_one_letter_code
_entity_poly.pdbx_strand_id
1 'polypeptide(L)'
;MIVLTGHTNKATCEIVRQRPNTILLPAPTSEPEEASFGISAPTTSTTMAMALGDALVIVTAEELHINLAAVFAKNHPGGAIGAAFRGSQKVSDLAIPLADMPNLENGPNTGADVLISAYGSESGWVRCGTDKVVPPCSVKQLGKRDMDSLVSNIHGLMIPSSQWINIPAETDVATAKDMYRSLAHAENTILAVMDDLELIGVLHIDDLA
;
A
#
# COMPACT_ATOMS: atom_id res chain seq x y z
N MET A 1 23.79 -13.31 28.25
CA MET A 1 24.75 -12.39 27.57
C MET A 1 24.87 -12.84 26.13
N ILE A 2 24.82 -11.90 25.18
CA ILE A 2 25.04 -12.17 23.75
C ILE A 2 26.37 -11.52 23.38
N VAL A 3 27.22 -12.20 22.60
CA VAL A 3 28.51 -11.66 22.17
C VAL A 3 28.66 -11.89 20.67
N LEU A 4 28.98 -10.81 19.95
CA LEU A 4 29.26 -10.78 18.52
C LEU A 4 30.78 -10.81 18.31
N THR A 5 31.32 -11.84 17.66
CA THR A 5 32.78 -12.00 17.47
C THR A 5 33.11 -12.68 16.15
N GLY A 6 34.35 -12.57 15.68
CA GLY A 6 34.84 -13.34 14.54
C GLY A 6 34.96 -14.85 14.78
N HIS A 7 34.81 -15.34 16.01
CA HIS A 7 34.84 -16.77 16.29
C HIS A 7 33.56 -17.46 15.82
N THR A 8 33.72 -18.54 15.06
CA THR A 8 32.63 -19.40 14.59
C THR A 8 32.32 -20.54 15.55
N ASN A 9 33.20 -20.81 16.53
CA ASN A 9 33.05 -21.90 17.49
C ASN A 9 33.29 -21.43 18.93
N LYS A 10 32.39 -21.81 19.85
CA LYS A 10 32.47 -21.52 21.29
C LYS A 10 33.81 -21.94 21.91
N ALA A 11 34.39 -23.06 21.49
CA ALA A 11 35.65 -23.57 22.00
C ALA A 11 36.84 -22.62 21.73
N THR A 12 36.74 -21.82 20.67
CA THR A 12 37.78 -20.86 20.27
C THR A 12 37.57 -19.47 20.86
N CYS A 13 36.43 -19.21 21.50
CA CYS A 13 36.10 -17.90 22.07
C CYS A 13 36.32 -17.90 23.58
N GLU A 14 37.37 -17.22 24.05
CA GLU A 14 37.74 -17.17 25.47
C GLU A 14 36.63 -16.57 26.34
N ILE A 15 35.90 -15.57 25.83
CA ILE A 15 34.76 -14.95 26.52
C ILE A 15 33.66 -15.99 26.81
N VAL A 16 33.40 -16.90 25.86
CA VAL A 16 32.40 -17.96 26.03
C VAL A 16 32.91 -19.05 26.99
N ARG A 17 34.22 -19.37 26.98
CA ARG A 17 34.80 -20.31 27.95
C ARG A 17 34.66 -19.83 29.39
N GLN A 18 34.87 -18.54 29.62
CA GLN A 18 34.71 -17.92 30.95
C GLN A 18 33.24 -17.70 31.33
N ARG A 19 32.33 -17.66 30.34
CA ARG A 19 30.89 -17.43 30.54
C ARG A 19 30.07 -18.41 29.68
N PRO A 20 29.87 -19.66 30.13
CA PRO A 20 29.30 -20.73 29.30
C PRO A 20 27.85 -20.50 28.85
N ASN A 21 27.07 -19.70 29.60
CA ASN A 21 25.69 -19.33 29.25
C ASN A 21 25.61 -18.19 28.20
N THR A 22 26.71 -17.90 27.51
CA THR A 22 26.76 -16.88 26.46
C THR A 22 26.24 -17.43 25.14
N ILE A 23 25.39 -16.65 24.47
CA ILE A 23 25.03 -16.87 23.07
C ILE A 23 26.12 -16.23 22.22
N LEU A 24 26.84 -17.06 21.48
CA LEU A 24 27.84 -16.63 20.51
C LEU A 24 27.13 -16.33 19.19
N LEU A 25 27.27 -15.11 18.69
CA LEU A 25 26.85 -14.69 17.36
C LEU A 25 28.10 -14.53 16.47
N PRO A 26 28.38 -15.49 15.57
CA PRO A 26 29.52 -15.40 14.67
C PRO A 26 29.36 -14.26 13.66
N ALA A 27 30.35 -13.38 13.59
CA ALA A 27 30.51 -12.34 12.59
C ALA A 27 31.94 -12.41 12.00
N PRO A 28 32.33 -13.54 11.34
CA PRO A 28 33.67 -13.70 10.79
C PRO A 28 33.92 -12.71 9.64
N THR A 29 35.09 -12.08 9.65
CA THR A 29 35.63 -11.34 8.50
C THR A 29 36.59 -12.26 7.76
N SER A 30 36.32 -12.57 6.49
CA SER A 30 37.09 -13.55 5.70
C SER A 30 38.58 -13.18 5.56
N GLU A 31 38.89 -11.89 5.59
CA GLU A 31 40.25 -11.35 5.54
C GLU A 31 40.31 -10.02 6.32
N PRO A 32 41.51 -9.58 6.76
CA PRO A 32 41.70 -8.26 7.35
C PRO A 32 41.37 -7.16 6.35
N GLU A 33 40.73 -6.08 6.80
CA GLU A 33 40.32 -4.98 5.94
C GLU A 33 41.52 -4.26 5.30
N GLU A 34 42.69 -4.30 5.94
CA GLU A 34 43.96 -3.85 5.38
C GLU A 34 44.34 -4.64 4.12
N ALA A 35 44.04 -5.94 4.08
CA ALA A 35 44.31 -6.77 2.93
C ALA A 35 43.32 -6.49 1.79
N SER A 36 42.05 -6.23 2.11
CA SER A 36 41.01 -5.92 1.12
C SER A 36 41.11 -4.51 0.53
N PHE A 37 41.34 -3.51 1.37
CA PHE A 37 41.16 -2.09 1.05
C PHE A 37 42.44 -1.26 1.21
N GLY A 38 43.54 -1.87 1.67
CA GLY A 38 44.80 -1.16 1.95
C GLY A 38 44.75 -0.25 3.19
N ILE A 39 43.63 -0.27 3.92
CA ILE A 39 43.40 0.55 5.13
C ILE A 39 42.67 -0.27 6.20
N SER A 40 42.98 0.02 7.47
CA SER A 40 42.35 -0.59 8.66
C SER A 40 40.95 -0.02 8.95
N ALA A 41 40.12 0.14 7.92
CA ALA A 41 38.82 0.81 8.07
C ALA A 41 37.73 -0.23 8.37
N PRO A 42 36.99 -0.08 9.50
CA PRO A 42 35.98 -1.03 9.99
C PRO A 42 34.75 -1.07 9.09
N THR A 43 34.89 -1.62 7.90
CA THR A 43 33.90 -1.59 6.83
C THR A 43 33.19 -2.94 6.74
N THR A 44 33.95 -4.01 6.54
CA THR A 44 33.44 -5.39 6.52
C THR A 44 32.91 -5.77 7.90
N SER A 45 33.67 -5.46 8.95
CA SER A 45 33.30 -5.74 10.34
C SER A 45 32.01 -5.01 10.75
N THR A 46 31.88 -3.72 10.42
CA THR A 46 30.66 -2.94 10.69
C THR A 46 29.47 -3.47 9.89
N THR A 47 29.67 -3.76 8.60
CA THR A 47 28.60 -4.29 7.74
C THR A 47 28.08 -5.61 8.27
N MET A 48 28.98 -6.52 8.67
CA MET A 48 28.60 -7.81 9.24
C MET A 48 27.85 -7.65 10.57
N ALA A 49 28.27 -6.73 11.43
CA ALA A 49 27.58 -6.46 12.69
C ALA A 49 26.16 -5.90 12.47
N MET A 50 25.97 -5.00 11.50
CA MET A 50 24.64 -4.47 11.15
C MET A 50 23.75 -5.57 10.57
N ALA A 51 24.24 -6.33 9.58
CA ALA A 51 23.47 -7.39 8.93
C ALA A 51 23.00 -8.46 9.93
N LEU A 52 23.87 -8.83 10.89
CA LEU A 52 23.52 -9.77 11.94
C LEU A 52 22.52 -9.18 12.95
N GLY A 53 22.63 -7.89 13.24
CA GLY A 53 21.66 -7.14 14.04
C GLY A 53 20.26 -7.17 13.41
N ASP A 54 20.16 -6.84 12.12
CA ASP A 54 18.89 -6.84 11.38
C ASP A 54 18.26 -8.24 11.34
N ALA A 55 19.06 -9.28 11.05
CA ALA A 55 18.59 -10.65 11.07
C ALA A 55 18.03 -11.06 12.44
N LEU A 56 18.71 -10.68 13.52
CA LEU A 56 18.25 -10.96 14.89
C LEU A 56 16.94 -10.23 15.20
N VAL A 57 16.80 -8.97 14.80
CA VAL A 57 15.56 -8.20 14.98
C VAL A 57 14.40 -8.83 14.20
N ILE A 58 14.63 -9.27 12.96
CA ILE A 58 13.58 -9.90 12.14
C ILE A 58 13.10 -11.19 12.80
N VAL A 59 14.01 -12.10 13.13
CA VAL A 59 13.66 -13.39 13.75
C VAL A 59 12.96 -13.20 15.10
N THR A 60 13.43 -12.27 15.93
CA THR A 60 12.76 -12.00 17.21
C THR A 60 11.38 -11.37 17.02
N ALA A 61 11.19 -10.53 16.01
CA ALA A 61 9.89 -9.95 15.69
C ALA A 61 8.90 -10.99 15.14
N GLU A 62 9.36 -11.97 14.35
CA GLU A 62 8.53 -13.10 13.87
C GLU A 62 8.01 -13.95 15.03
N GLU A 63 8.83 -14.18 16.05
CA GLU A 63 8.44 -14.95 17.24
C GLU A 63 7.52 -14.17 18.19
N LEU A 64 7.69 -12.84 18.28
CA LEU A 64 6.98 -11.99 19.24
C LEU A 64 5.68 -11.37 18.70
N HIS A 65 5.52 -11.23 17.39
CA HIS A 65 4.45 -10.43 16.80
C HIS A 65 3.75 -11.13 15.64
N ILE A 66 2.41 -11.07 15.65
CA ILE A 66 1.56 -11.64 14.58
C ILE A 66 1.71 -10.87 13.27
N ASN A 67 1.97 -9.55 13.32
CA ASN A 67 2.11 -8.70 12.14
C ASN A 67 3.52 -8.12 12.04
N LEU A 68 4.41 -8.89 11.40
CA LEU A 68 5.81 -8.52 11.19
C LEU A 68 5.96 -7.22 10.40
N ALA A 69 5.17 -7.06 9.33
CA ALA A 69 5.28 -5.92 8.42
C ALA A 69 4.99 -4.58 9.13
N ALA A 70 3.96 -4.54 9.97
CA ALA A 70 3.61 -3.34 10.74
C ALA A 70 4.69 -3.00 11.78
N VAL A 71 5.24 -4.00 12.47
CA VAL A 71 6.30 -3.81 13.48
C VAL A 71 7.60 -3.36 12.83
N PHE A 72 7.97 -3.97 11.70
CA PHE A 72 9.15 -3.60 10.93
C PHE A 72 9.02 -2.17 10.38
N ALA A 73 7.89 -1.82 9.77
CA ALA A 73 7.63 -0.47 9.27
C ALA A 73 7.74 0.60 10.37
N LYS A 74 7.31 0.26 11.60
CA LYS A 74 7.33 1.20 12.74
C LYS A 74 8.71 1.35 13.38
N ASN A 75 9.41 0.23 13.60
CA ASN A 75 10.60 0.21 14.47
C ASN A 75 11.92 0.14 13.70
N HIS A 76 11.91 -0.34 12.45
CA HIS A 76 13.13 -0.39 11.64
C HIS A 76 13.42 1.00 11.05
N PRO A 77 14.66 1.52 11.17
CA PRO A 77 15.02 2.82 10.59
C PRO A 77 14.68 2.91 9.10
N GLY A 78 14.95 1.86 8.32
CA GLY A 78 14.57 1.80 6.89
C GLY A 78 13.05 1.74 6.66
N GLY A 79 12.28 1.16 7.59
CA GLY A 79 10.82 1.13 7.52
C GLY A 79 10.20 2.49 7.81
N ALA A 80 10.67 3.15 8.86
CA ALA A 80 10.24 4.49 9.23
C ALA A 80 10.66 5.54 8.19
N ILE A 81 11.88 5.42 7.64
CA ILE A 81 12.34 6.26 6.53
C ILE A 81 11.49 6.00 5.29
N GLY A 82 11.22 4.75 4.91
CA GLY A 82 10.35 4.42 3.77
C GLY A 82 8.91 4.90 3.95
N ALA A 83 8.40 4.93 5.18
CA ALA A 83 7.11 5.53 5.50
C ALA A 83 7.13 7.06 5.40
N ALA A 84 8.23 7.71 5.82
CA ALA A 84 8.41 9.15 5.70
C ALA A 84 8.71 9.62 4.26
N PHE A 85 9.31 8.75 3.43
CA PHE A 85 9.63 9.02 2.02
C PHE A 85 8.47 8.75 1.07
N ARG A 86 7.48 7.94 1.49
CA ARG A 86 6.14 8.04 0.94
C ARG A 86 5.59 9.39 1.38
N GLY A 87 5.94 10.45 0.65
CA GLY A 87 5.35 11.77 0.80
C GLY A 87 3.82 11.64 0.90
N SER A 88 3.18 12.57 1.59
CA SER A 88 1.73 12.54 1.79
C SER A 88 1.04 12.36 0.45
N GLN A 89 0.56 11.15 0.20
CA GLN A 89 -0.10 10.82 -1.06
C GLN A 89 -1.32 11.71 -1.16
N LYS A 90 -1.47 12.41 -2.28
CA LYS A 90 -2.59 13.30 -2.51
C LYS A 90 -3.77 12.51 -3.02
N VAL A 91 -4.98 13.02 -2.80
CA VAL A 91 -6.18 12.41 -3.36
C VAL A 91 -6.20 12.51 -4.89
N SER A 92 -5.54 13.52 -5.47
CA SER A 92 -5.30 13.62 -6.92
C SER A 92 -4.52 12.44 -7.50
N ASP A 93 -3.57 11.86 -6.75
CA ASP A 93 -2.79 10.70 -7.19
C ASP A 93 -3.64 9.43 -7.33
N LEU A 94 -4.81 9.38 -6.68
CA LEU A 94 -5.74 8.26 -6.70
C LEU A 94 -6.92 8.48 -7.65
N ALA A 95 -7.19 9.73 -8.03
CA ALA A 95 -8.37 10.09 -8.80
C ALA A 95 -8.34 9.44 -10.19
N ILE A 96 -9.47 8.88 -10.61
CA ILE A 96 -9.65 8.35 -11.96
C ILE A 96 -10.27 9.45 -12.84
N PRO A 97 -9.57 9.94 -13.88
CA PRO A 97 -10.12 10.92 -14.80
C PRO A 97 -11.33 10.36 -15.55
N LEU A 98 -12.38 11.16 -15.74
CA LEU A 98 -13.55 10.75 -16.53
C LEU A 98 -13.19 10.41 -17.99
N ALA A 99 -12.13 11.03 -18.51
CA ALA A 99 -11.65 10.78 -19.88
C ALA A 99 -11.10 9.35 -20.05
N ASP A 100 -10.57 8.75 -18.98
CA ASP A 100 -9.97 7.42 -18.99
C ASP A 100 -11.02 6.32 -18.80
N MET A 101 -12.26 6.70 -18.48
CA MET A 101 -13.37 5.75 -18.35
C MET A 101 -14.01 5.47 -19.71
N PRO A 102 -14.22 4.19 -20.08
CA PRO A 102 -15.03 3.85 -21.24
C PRO A 102 -16.43 4.43 -21.07
N ASN A 103 -16.93 5.04 -22.15
CA ASN A 103 -18.27 5.58 -22.20
C ASN A 103 -19.23 4.58 -22.82
N LEU A 104 -20.26 4.22 -22.07
CA LEU A 104 -21.41 3.58 -22.69
C LEU A 104 -22.20 4.66 -23.44
N GLU A 105 -22.25 4.52 -24.76
CA GLU A 105 -22.99 5.43 -25.64
C GLU A 105 -24.49 5.46 -25.28
N ASN A 106 -25.19 6.50 -25.77
CA ASN A 106 -26.61 6.66 -25.56
C ASN A 106 -27.40 5.59 -26.35
N GLY A 107 -27.60 4.44 -25.73
CA GLY A 107 -28.38 3.32 -26.22
C GLY A 107 -28.99 2.51 -25.07
N PRO A 108 -29.82 1.50 -25.36
CA PRO A 108 -30.29 0.57 -24.35
C PRO A 108 -29.13 -0.32 -23.88
N ASN A 109 -28.34 0.18 -22.94
CA ASN A 109 -27.26 -0.59 -22.32
C ASN A 109 -27.85 -1.52 -21.25
N THR A 110 -27.27 -2.70 -21.15
CA THR A 110 -27.62 -3.75 -20.20
C THR A 110 -26.52 -3.91 -19.14
N GLY A 111 -26.79 -4.66 -18.07
CA GLY A 111 -25.76 -5.01 -17.09
C GLY A 111 -24.57 -5.76 -17.72
N ALA A 112 -24.79 -6.54 -18.78
CA ALA A 112 -23.72 -7.21 -19.51
C ALA A 112 -22.79 -6.21 -20.22
N ASP A 113 -23.35 -5.17 -20.85
CA ASP A 113 -22.57 -4.13 -21.54
C ASP A 113 -21.66 -3.40 -20.54
N VAL A 114 -22.19 -3.04 -19.37
CA VAL A 114 -21.41 -2.44 -18.27
C VAL A 114 -20.28 -3.37 -17.82
N LEU A 115 -20.57 -4.65 -17.61
CA LEU A 115 -19.57 -5.61 -17.16
C LEU A 115 -18.43 -5.76 -18.18
N ILE A 116 -18.76 -5.84 -19.47
CA ILE A 116 -17.78 -5.96 -20.55
C ILE A 116 -16.93 -4.68 -20.65
N SER A 117 -17.56 -3.50 -20.62
CA SER A 117 -16.84 -2.22 -20.63
C SER A 117 -15.93 -2.06 -19.41
N ALA A 118 -16.41 -2.43 -18.22
CA ALA A 118 -15.62 -2.40 -16.98
C ALA A 118 -14.43 -3.35 -17.05
N TYR A 119 -14.62 -4.56 -17.57
CA TYR A 119 -13.55 -5.56 -17.70
C TYR A 119 -12.44 -5.11 -18.66
N GLY A 120 -12.78 -4.34 -19.70
CA GLY A 120 -11.80 -3.76 -20.63
C GLY A 120 -11.13 -2.48 -20.13
N SER A 121 -11.59 -1.91 -19.01
CA SER A 121 -11.04 -0.69 -18.41
C SER A 121 -9.92 -1.02 -17.44
N GLU A 122 -8.81 -0.28 -17.45
CA GLU A 122 -7.73 -0.45 -16.47
C GLU A 122 -8.21 -0.18 -15.03
N SER A 123 -9.10 0.79 -14.86
CA SER A 123 -9.63 1.19 -13.55
C SER A 123 -10.85 0.37 -13.12
N GLY A 124 -11.50 -0.32 -14.05
CA GLY A 124 -12.80 -0.98 -13.83
C GLY A 124 -13.99 -0.02 -13.72
N TRP A 125 -13.76 1.30 -13.80
CA TRP A 125 -14.82 2.31 -13.86
C TRP A 125 -15.42 2.39 -15.25
N VAL A 126 -16.70 2.73 -15.32
CA VAL A 126 -17.42 2.99 -16.58
C VAL A 126 -18.21 4.28 -16.41
N ARG A 127 -18.26 5.10 -17.46
CA ARG A 127 -19.15 6.27 -17.49
C ARG A 127 -20.36 6.02 -18.37
N CYS A 128 -21.50 6.53 -17.94
CA CYS A 128 -22.75 6.47 -18.68
C CYS A 128 -23.18 7.90 -19.02
N GLY A 129 -22.82 8.38 -20.20
CA GLY A 129 -23.06 9.76 -20.59
C GLY A 129 -22.07 10.74 -19.94
N THR A 130 -22.56 11.90 -19.52
CA THR A 130 -21.74 13.01 -19.01
C THR A 130 -21.81 13.20 -17.51
N ASP A 131 -22.81 12.60 -16.84
CA ASP A 131 -23.16 12.92 -15.46
C ASP A 131 -23.29 11.69 -14.55
N LYS A 132 -22.99 10.48 -15.05
CA LYS A 132 -23.11 9.24 -14.26
C LYS A 132 -21.88 8.37 -14.42
N VAL A 133 -21.48 7.77 -13.31
CA VAL A 133 -20.39 6.81 -13.25
C VAL A 133 -20.87 5.51 -12.62
N VAL A 134 -20.24 4.42 -13.01
CA VAL A 134 -20.41 3.09 -12.44
C VAL A 134 -19.07 2.70 -11.80
N PRO A 135 -18.97 2.68 -10.47
CA PRO A 135 -17.73 2.32 -9.79
C PRO A 135 -17.52 0.79 -9.83
N PRO A 136 -16.27 0.31 -9.71
CA PRO A 136 -15.95 -1.12 -9.75
C PRO A 136 -16.72 -1.95 -8.70
N CYS A 137 -16.98 -1.38 -7.52
CA CYS A 137 -17.76 -2.03 -6.46
C CYS A 137 -19.20 -2.32 -6.90
N SER A 138 -19.82 -1.43 -7.68
CA SER A 138 -21.18 -1.63 -8.21
C SER A 138 -21.20 -2.69 -9.30
N VAL A 139 -20.18 -2.76 -10.15
CA VAL A 139 -20.04 -3.83 -11.16
C VAL A 139 -19.93 -5.21 -10.50
N LYS A 140 -19.17 -5.31 -9.40
CA LYS A 140 -19.00 -6.56 -8.63
C LYS A 140 -20.31 -7.08 -8.01
N GLN A 141 -21.30 -6.22 -7.82
CA GLN A 141 -22.61 -6.58 -7.25
C GLN A 141 -23.61 -7.06 -8.31
N LEU A 142 -23.28 -6.97 -9.60
CA LEU A 142 -24.14 -7.45 -10.67
C LEU A 142 -24.36 -8.97 -10.56
N GLY A 143 -25.63 -9.36 -10.49
CA GLY A 143 -26.04 -10.75 -10.52
C GLY A 143 -26.44 -11.22 -11.93
N LYS A 144 -26.69 -12.52 -12.05
CA LYS A 144 -27.11 -13.15 -13.32
C LYS A 144 -28.36 -12.51 -13.93
N ARG A 145 -29.31 -12.08 -13.10
CA ARG A 145 -30.57 -11.42 -13.50
C ARG A 145 -30.37 -10.00 -14.04
N ASP A 146 -29.25 -9.37 -13.72
CA ASP A 146 -28.96 -7.99 -14.10
C ASP A 146 -28.32 -7.93 -15.50
N MET A 147 -27.79 -9.05 -16.01
CA MET A 147 -27.10 -9.13 -17.29
C MET A 147 -27.97 -8.69 -18.48
N ASP A 148 -29.23 -9.13 -18.51
CA ASP A 148 -30.19 -8.78 -19.57
C ASP A 148 -31.05 -7.56 -19.20
N SER A 149 -30.89 -7.04 -17.97
CA SER A 149 -31.65 -5.89 -17.48
C SER A 149 -31.03 -4.59 -17.98
N LEU A 150 -31.87 -3.65 -18.39
CA LEU A 150 -31.42 -2.29 -18.71
C LEU A 150 -30.75 -1.66 -17.49
N VAL A 151 -29.63 -0.96 -17.72
CA VAL A 151 -28.86 -0.28 -16.67
C VAL A 151 -29.74 0.68 -15.86
N SER A 152 -30.75 1.31 -16.48
CA SER A 152 -31.73 2.17 -15.80
C SER A 152 -32.58 1.46 -14.74
N ASN A 153 -32.73 0.14 -14.84
CA ASN A 153 -33.56 -0.67 -13.95
C ASN A 153 -32.75 -1.35 -12.83
N ILE A 154 -31.41 -1.25 -12.88
CA ILE A 154 -30.52 -1.85 -11.89
C ILE A 154 -30.24 -0.79 -10.81
N HIS A 155 -30.85 -0.96 -9.64
CA HIS A 155 -30.71 -0.04 -8.52
C HIS A 155 -29.29 -0.04 -7.97
N GLY A 156 -28.76 1.15 -7.69
CA GLY A 156 -27.43 1.33 -7.09
C GLY A 156 -26.26 1.15 -8.06
N LEU A 157 -26.50 0.80 -9.33
CA LEU A 157 -25.42 0.56 -10.30
C LEU A 157 -24.74 1.87 -10.76
N MET A 158 -25.54 2.89 -11.06
CA MET A 158 -25.04 4.19 -11.54
C MET A 158 -25.17 5.25 -10.46
N ILE A 159 -24.09 6.01 -10.24
CA ILE A 159 -24.06 7.12 -9.29
C ILE A 159 -24.04 8.45 -10.08
N PRO A 160 -25.10 9.27 -9.97
CA PRO A 160 -25.16 10.56 -10.64
C PRO A 160 -24.28 11.60 -9.96
N SER A 161 -23.77 12.56 -10.73
CA SER A 161 -22.88 13.62 -10.26
C SER A 161 -23.47 14.53 -9.20
N SER A 162 -24.81 14.60 -9.12
CA SER A 162 -25.53 15.30 -8.04
C SER A 162 -25.34 14.67 -6.66
N GLN A 163 -24.81 13.45 -6.57
CA GLN A 163 -24.53 12.75 -5.31
C GLN A 163 -23.04 12.73 -4.94
N TRP A 164 -22.17 13.28 -5.78
CA TRP A 164 -20.73 13.29 -5.51
C TRP A 164 -20.38 14.30 -4.43
N ILE A 165 -19.37 13.97 -3.62
CA ILE A 165 -18.85 14.85 -2.57
C ILE A 165 -17.54 15.45 -3.06
N ASN A 166 -17.46 16.79 -3.09
CA ASN A 166 -16.25 17.46 -3.54
C ASN A 166 -15.13 17.37 -2.50
N ILE A 167 -13.93 17.06 -2.96
CA ILE A 167 -12.69 17.08 -2.17
C ILE A 167 -11.58 17.81 -2.96
N PRO A 168 -10.82 18.73 -2.34
CA PRO A 168 -9.69 19.36 -3.02
C PRO A 168 -8.60 18.34 -3.41
N ALA A 169 -8.05 18.47 -4.61
CA ALA A 169 -7.01 17.62 -5.19
C ALA A 169 -5.77 17.49 -4.28
N GLU A 170 -5.38 18.62 -3.68
CA GLU A 170 -4.22 18.72 -2.77
C GLU A 170 -4.46 18.17 -1.36
N THR A 171 -5.65 17.59 -1.09
CA THR A 171 -5.92 16.95 0.18
C THR A 171 -5.07 15.70 0.33
N ASP A 172 -4.42 15.55 1.48
CA ASP A 172 -3.69 14.33 1.83
C ASP A 172 -4.68 13.17 2.06
N VAL A 173 -4.36 11.98 1.55
CA VAL A 173 -5.19 10.77 1.71
C VAL A 173 -5.49 10.48 3.18
N ALA A 174 -4.52 10.66 4.09
CA ALA A 174 -4.72 10.49 5.52
C ALA A 174 -5.79 11.45 6.08
N THR A 175 -5.73 12.73 5.67
CA THR A 175 -6.71 13.76 6.07
C THR A 175 -8.10 13.45 5.49
N ALA A 176 -8.17 13.00 4.24
CA ALA A 176 -9.42 12.60 3.61
C ALA A 176 -10.08 11.42 4.34
N LYS A 177 -9.28 10.42 4.74
CA LYS A 177 -9.74 9.26 5.49
C LYS A 177 -10.34 9.64 6.86
N ASP A 178 -9.70 10.57 7.56
CA ASP A 178 -10.22 11.08 8.84
C ASP A 178 -11.50 11.90 8.64
N MET A 179 -11.58 12.72 7.58
CA MET A 179 -12.74 13.54 7.26
C MET A 179 -14.00 12.70 6.99
N TYR A 180 -13.86 11.59 6.24
CA TYR A 180 -14.99 10.75 5.84
C TYR A 180 -15.10 9.44 6.63
N ARG A 181 -14.46 9.36 7.80
CA ARG A 181 -14.51 8.18 8.66
C ARG A 181 -15.93 7.74 9.03
N SER A 182 -16.86 8.68 9.16
CA SER A 182 -18.28 8.40 9.43
C SER A 182 -19.03 7.81 8.21
N LEU A 183 -18.52 8.04 7.00
CA LEU A 183 -19.06 7.56 5.73
C LEU A 183 -18.35 6.29 5.23
N ALA A 184 -17.36 5.76 5.96
CA ALA A 184 -16.63 4.54 5.58
C ALA A 184 -17.50 3.28 5.46
N HIS A 185 -18.77 3.33 5.86
CA HIS A 185 -19.75 2.25 5.72
C HIS A 185 -20.91 2.63 4.77
N ALA A 186 -20.86 3.81 4.16
CA ALA A 186 -21.88 4.26 3.22
C ALA A 186 -21.59 3.64 1.84
N GLU A 187 -22.51 2.79 1.38
CA GLU A 187 -22.40 2.14 0.07
C GLU A 187 -22.34 3.18 -1.06
N ASN A 188 -21.44 2.96 -2.02
CA ASN A 188 -21.31 3.73 -3.26
C ASN A 188 -21.08 5.24 -3.10
N THR A 189 -20.26 5.64 -2.11
CA THR A 189 -19.88 7.05 -1.95
C THR A 189 -18.74 7.42 -2.89
N ILE A 190 -19.00 8.42 -3.75
CA ILE A 190 -18.04 8.93 -4.75
C ILE A 190 -17.53 10.29 -4.32
N LEU A 191 -16.22 10.43 -4.32
CA LEU A 191 -15.53 11.70 -4.09
C LEU A 191 -15.17 12.30 -5.46
N ALA A 192 -15.66 13.51 -5.72
CA ALA A 192 -15.25 14.31 -6.86
C ALA A 192 -14.00 15.10 -6.50
N VAL A 193 -12.89 14.80 -7.17
CA VAL A 193 -11.59 15.40 -6.88
C VAL A 193 -11.45 16.68 -7.71
N MET A 194 -11.42 17.80 -7.00
CA MET A 194 -11.50 19.14 -7.58
C MET A 194 -10.18 19.89 -7.41
N ASP A 195 -9.67 20.48 -8.49
CA ASP A 195 -8.65 21.52 -8.41
C ASP A 195 -9.30 22.87 -8.72
N ASP A 196 -9.42 23.70 -7.68
CA ASP A 196 -10.30 24.87 -7.64
C ASP A 196 -11.75 24.57 -8.08
N LEU A 197 -12.08 24.85 -9.35
CA LEU A 197 -13.40 24.64 -9.95
C LEU A 197 -13.40 23.57 -11.05
N GLU A 198 -12.25 22.95 -11.32
CA GLU A 198 -12.09 21.93 -12.34
C GLU A 198 -12.15 20.54 -11.72
N LEU A 199 -12.95 19.66 -12.34
CA LEU A 199 -13.01 18.25 -11.96
C LEU A 199 -11.85 17.50 -12.62
N ILE A 200 -10.88 17.06 -11.81
CA ILE A 200 -9.77 16.24 -12.28
C ILE A 200 -10.22 14.78 -12.47
N GLY A 201 -11.04 14.28 -11.55
CA GLY A 201 -11.48 12.89 -11.59
C GLY A 201 -12.38 12.54 -10.42
N VAL A 202 -12.64 11.25 -10.27
CA VAL A 202 -13.43 10.70 -9.17
C VAL A 202 -12.71 9.55 -8.49
N LEU A 203 -13.06 9.32 -7.25
CA LEU A 203 -12.50 8.27 -6.40
C LEU A 203 -13.63 7.63 -5.59
N HIS A 204 -13.56 6.32 -5.33
CA HIS A 204 -14.48 5.70 -4.37
C HIS A 204 -13.93 5.89 -2.96
N ILE A 205 -14.79 6.11 -1.96
CA ILE A 205 -14.33 6.32 -0.57
C ILE A 205 -13.47 5.15 -0.05
N ASP A 206 -13.76 3.92 -0.48
CA ASP A 206 -13.00 2.71 -0.12
C ASP A 206 -11.58 2.69 -0.68
N ASP A 207 -11.28 3.48 -1.71
CA ASP A 207 -9.95 3.60 -2.28
C ASP A 207 -9.02 4.46 -1.39
N LEU A 208 -9.57 5.13 -0.36
CA LEU A 208 -8.81 5.79 0.70
C LEU A 208 -8.37 4.83 1.83
N ALA A 209 -8.77 3.55 1.78
CA ALA A 209 -8.62 2.60 2.89
C ALA A 209 -7.20 2.06 3.10
#